data_AF-A0A6P0XWL2-F1
#
_entry.id   AF-A0A6P0XWL2-F1
#
_cell.length_a   1.000
_cell.length_b   1.000
_cell.length_c   1.000
_cell.angle_alpha   90.00
_cell.angle_beta   90.00
_cell.angle_gamma   90.00
#
_symmetry.space_group_name_H-M   'P 1'
#
loop_
_entity.id
_entity.type
_entity.pdbx_description
1 polymer ?
#
loop_
_entity_poly.entity_id
_entity_poly.type
_entity_poly.pdbx_seq_one_letter_code
_entity_poly.pdbx_strand_id
1 'polypeptide(L)'
;LFMVMMVGEAIGVTAIANFGVPLFRVLTIVGFGISTGCFGTLSAVALPRFFGRAYLGAISGFQMMILVIASAIGPSFLAIFKDKLGSYQPGLYSCLILVILILILTFFARHPRKLDR
;
A
#
# COMPACT_ATOMS: atom_id res chain seq x y z
N LEU A 1 10.57 8.36 -5.17
CA LEU A 1 9.76 7.18 -5.59
C LEU A 1 8.84 6.70 -4.48
N PHE A 2 9.36 6.27 -3.31
CA PHE A 2 8.53 5.82 -2.18
C PHE A 2 7.46 6.82 -1.73
N MET A 3 7.80 8.11 -1.60
CA MET A 3 6.80 9.14 -1.26
C MET A 3 5.71 9.29 -2.32
N VAL A 4 6.06 9.21 -3.62
CA VAL A 4 5.08 9.27 -4.72
C VAL A 4 4.13 8.06 -4.68
N MET A 5 4.66 6.89 -4.37
CA MET A 5 3.91 5.65 -4.20
C MET A 5 2.90 5.74 -3.04
N MET A 6 3.33 6.27 -1.89
CA MET A 6 2.48 6.43 -0.70
C MET A 6 1.40 7.49 -0.89
N VAL A 7 1.73 8.60 -1.56
CA VAL A 7 0.75 9.65 -1.89
C VAL A 7 -0.29 9.13 -2.90
N GLY A 8 0.14 8.37 -3.92
CA GLY A 8 -0.77 7.72 -4.86
C GLY A 8 -1.74 6.75 -4.18
N GLU A 9 -1.27 6.02 -3.16
CA GLU A 9 -2.08 5.06 -2.42
C GLU A 9 -3.11 5.76 -1.54
N ALA A 10 -2.71 6.83 -0.83
CA ALA A 10 -3.65 7.63 -0.05
C ALA A 10 -4.73 8.28 -0.91
N ILE A 11 -4.37 8.82 -2.08
CA ILE A 11 -5.34 9.37 -3.04
C ILE A 11 -6.28 8.26 -3.55
N GLY A 12 -5.74 7.06 -3.83
CA GLY A 12 -6.53 5.92 -4.27
C GLY A 12 -7.55 5.46 -3.23
N VAL A 13 -7.14 5.33 -1.96
CA VAL A 13 -8.00 4.86 -0.87
C VAL A 13 -9.02 5.93 -0.44
N THR A 14 -8.65 7.21 -0.45
CA THR A 14 -9.59 8.31 -0.22
C THR A 14 -10.67 8.41 -1.31
N ALA A 15 -10.29 8.18 -2.57
CA ALA A 15 -11.23 8.14 -3.68
C ALA A 15 -12.17 6.92 -3.59
N ILE A 16 -11.67 5.77 -3.12
CA ILE A 16 -12.48 4.57 -2.83
C ILE A 16 -13.56 4.86 -1.78
N ALA A 17 -13.30 5.69 -0.76
CA ALA A 17 -14.33 6.02 0.23
C ALA A 17 -15.51 6.84 -0.33
N ASN A 18 -15.32 7.53 -1.48
CA ASN A 18 -16.33 8.36 -2.14
C ASN A 18 -16.83 7.75 -3.46
N PHE A 19 -17.28 6.49 -3.42
CA PHE A 19 -17.79 5.75 -4.60
C PHE A 19 -19.04 6.36 -5.28
N GLY A 20 -19.61 7.43 -4.75
CA GLY A 20 -20.81 8.09 -5.27
C GLY A 20 -20.61 8.89 -6.57
N VAL A 21 -19.37 9.17 -6.98
CA VAL A 21 -19.08 10.00 -8.17
C VAL A 21 -18.13 9.27 -9.12
N PRO A 22 -18.42 9.21 -10.44
CA PRO A 22 -17.58 8.49 -11.41
C PRO A 22 -16.13 9.01 -11.49
N LEU A 23 -15.92 10.29 -11.16
CA LEU A 23 -14.60 10.91 -11.08
C LEU A 23 -13.69 10.23 -10.05
N PHE A 24 -14.24 9.87 -8.88
CA PHE A 24 -13.48 9.20 -7.82
C PHE A 24 -13.07 7.78 -8.22
N ARG A 25 -13.86 7.08 -9.03
CA ARG A 25 -13.49 5.77 -9.59
C ARG A 25 -12.21 5.83 -10.43
N VAL A 26 -12.12 6.85 -11.29
CA VAL A 26 -10.94 7.05 -12.14
C VAL A 26 -9.73 7.41 -11.29
N LEU A 27 -9.91 8.27 -10.28
CA LEU A 27 -8.87 8.61 -9.30
C LEU A 27 -8.38 7.39 -8.52
N THR A 28 -9.25 6.45 -8.16
CA THR A 28 -8.85 5.18 -7.54
C THR A 28 -7.94 4.38 -8.46
N ILE A 29 -8.35 4.19 -9.71
CA ILE A 29 -7.61 3.39 -10.70
C ILE A 29 -6.23 4.01 -10.95
N VAL A 30 -6.18 5.33 -11.11
CA VAL A 30 -4.92 6.06 -11.35
C VAL A 30 -4.03 6.02 -10.10
N GLY A 31 -4.59 6.24 -8.90
CA GLY A 31 -3.83 6.19 -7.64
C GLY A 31 -3.21 4.82 -7.38
N PHE A 32 -4.01 3.75 -7.43
CA PHE A 32 -3.51 2.39 -7.29
C PHE A 32 -2.56 1.98 -8.42
N GLY A 33 -2.81 2.44 -9.66
CA GLY A 33 -1.94 2.18 -10.80
C GLY A 33 -0.55 2.81 -10.64
N ILE A 34 -0.49 4.07 -10.20
CA ILE A 34 0.78 4.75 -9.94
C ILE A 34 1.54 4.06 -8.79
N SER A 35 0.83 3.70 -7.72
CA SER A 35 1.46 3.03 -6.58
C SER A 35 2.01 1.65 -6.92
N THR A 36 1.24 0.81 -7.60
CA THR A 36 1.68 -0.54 -8.00
C THR A 36 2.81 -0.49 -9.03
N GLY A 37 2.76 0.45 -9.99
CA GLY A 37 3.85 0.69 -10.95
C GLY A 37 5.13 1.16 -10.27
N CYS A 38 5.03 2.09 -9.32
CA CYS A 38 6.16 2.52 -8.50
C CYS A 38 6.73 1.36 -7.68
N PHE A 39 5.89 0.57 -7.02
CA PHE A 39 6.31 -0.58 -6.22
C PHE A 39 7.12 -1.59 -7.04
N GLY A 40 6.66 -1.93 -8.24
CA GLY A 40 7.37 -2.84 -9.15
C GLY A 40 8.77 -2.33 -9.52
N THR A 41 8.88 -1.05 -9.89
CA THR A 41 10.19 -0.45 -10.20
C THR A 41 11.11 -0.37 -8.98
N LEU A 42 10.55 -0.14 -7.79
CA LEU A 42 11.30 -0.03 -6.55
C LEU A 42 11.83 -1.39 -6.09
N SER A 43 11.02 -2.45 -6.18
CA SER A 43 11.46 -3.82 -5.93
C SER A 43 12.51 -4.31 -6.93
N ALA A 44 12.39 -3.93 -8.20
CA ALA A 44 13.34 -4.34 -9.23
C ALA A 44 14.69 -3.58 -9.16
N VAL A 45 14.70 -2.31 -8.75
CA VAL A 45 15.90 -1.45 -8.84
C VAL A 45 16.51 -1.11 -7.48
N ALA A 46 15.69 -0.84 -6.45
CA ALA A 46 16.20 -0.41 -5.15
C ALA A 46 16.65 -1.60 -4.28
N LEU A 47 15.87 -2.67 -4.22
CA LEU A 47 16.21 -3.87 -3.44
C LEU A 47 17.60 -4.43 -3.81
N PRO A 48 17.91 -4.70 -5.10
CA PRO A 48 19.24 -5.20 -5.47
C PRO A 48 20.38 -4.23 -5.18
N ARG A 49 20.10 -2.93 -5.16
CA ARG A 49 21.09 -1.88 -4.88
C ARG A 49 21.39 -1.73 -3.38
N PHE A 50 20.41 -1.97 -2.51
CA PHE A 50 20.58 -1.84 -1.06
C PHE A 50 21.03 -3.12 -0.36
N PHE A 51 20.62 -4.30 -0.83
CA PHE A 51 20.86 -5.57 -0.14
C PHE A 51 21.86 -6.50 -0.85
N GLY A 52 22.32 -6.13 -2.05
CA GLY A 52 23.25 -6.95 -2.85
C GLY A 52 22.61 -8.25 -3.36
N ARG A 53 23.20 -8.95 -4.33
CA ARG A 53 22.53 -10.05 -5.06
C ARG A 53 22.38 -11.37 -4.28
N ALA A 54 23.01 -11.52 -3.12
CA ALA A 54 23.11 -12.81 -2.44
C ALA A 54 21.83 -13.24 -1.70
N TYR A 55 21.09 -12.31 -1.07
CA TYR A 55 19.92 -12.64 -0.23
C TYR A 55 18.59 -12.04 -0.72
N LEU A 56 18.56 -11.45 -1.93
CA LEU A 56 17.35 -10.81 -2.48
C LEU A 56 16.19 -11.76 -2.67
N GLY A 57 16.47 -13.01 -3.09
CA GLY A 57 15.44 -14.02 -3.26
C GLY A 57 14.73 -14.33 -1.94
N ALA A 58 15.48 -14.43 -0.84
CA ALA A 58 14.91 -14.68 0.49
C ALA A 58 14.09 -13.48 1.00
N ILE A 59 14.58 -12.25 0.82
CA ILE A 59 13.87 -11.03 1.25
C ILE A 59 12.58 -10.84 0.42
N SER A 60 12.68 -10.96 -0.90
CA SER A 60 11.52 -10.80 -1.80
C SER A 60 10.49 -11.90 -1.57
N GLY A 61 10.94 -13.13 -1.29
CA GLY A 61 10.07 -14.24 -0.91
C GLY A 61 9.33 -13.99 0.40
N PHE A 62 10.02 -13.47 1.42
CA PHE A 62 9.39 -13.11 2.69
C PHE A 62 8.38 -11.97 2.55
N GLN A 63 8.71 -10.94 1.76
CA GLN A 63 7.79 -9.85 1.44
C GLN A 63 6.52 -10.38 0.75
N MET A 64 6.68 -11.28 -0.22
CA MET A 64 5.57 -11.88 -0.93
C MET A 64 4.70 -12.74 0.00
N MET A 65 5.31 -13.48 0.93
CA MET A 65 4.58 -14.23 1.97
C MET A 65 3.70 -13.30 2.83
N ILE A 66 4.24 -12.16 3.28
CA ILE A 66 3.47 -11.16 4.04
C ILE A 66 2.31 -10.63 3.21
N LEU A 67 2.54 -10.32 1.92
CA LEU A 67 1.48 -9.84 1.02
C LEU A 67 0.34 -10.86 0.86
N VAL A 68 0.66 -12.15 0.74
CA VAL A 68 -0.35 -13.22 0.63
C VAL A 68 -1.17 -13.32 1.93
N ILE A 69 -0.51 -13.30 3.09
CA ILE A 69 -1.20 -13.33 4.40
C ILE A 69 -2.12 -12.10 4.54
N ALA A 70 -1.61 -10.92 4.22
CA ALA A 70 -2.40 -9.69 4.25
C ALA A 70 -3.62 -9.74 3.31
N SER A 71 -3.45 -10.31 2.11
CA SER A 71 -4.55 -10.47 1.15
C SER A 71 -5.60 -11.48 1.60
N ALA A 72 -5.25 -12.48 2.41
CA ALA A 72 -6.21 -13.40 3.01
C ALA A 72 -7.01 -12.73 4.13
N ILE A 73 -6.36 -11.87 4.91
CA ILE A 73 -6.97 -11.15 6.04
C ILE A 73 -7.91 -10.03 5.56
N GLY A 74 -7.56 -9.33 4.47
CA GLY A 74 -8.30 -8.17 3.97
C GLY A 74 -9.81 -8.41 3.75
N PRO A 75 -10.22 -9.44 2.98
CA PRO A 75 -11.63 -9.75 2.75
C PRO A 75 -12.37 -10.15 4.03
N SER A 76 -11.73 -10.95 4.89
CA SER A 76 -12.31 -11.37 6.17
C SER A 76 -12.54 -10.18 7.10
N PHE A 77 -11.58 -9.25 7.15
CA PHE A 77 -11.73 -8.00 7.90
C PHE A 77 -12.91 -7.19 7.37
N LEU A 78 -12.99 -6.98 6.05
CA LEU A 78 -14.07 -6.23 5.41
C LEU A 78 -15.45 -6.89 5.63
N ALA A 79 -15.52 -8.22 5.61
CA ALA A 79 -16.74 -8.98 5.88
C ALA A 79 -17.27 -8.73 7.31
N ILE A 80 -16.39 -8.66 8.31
CA ILE A 80 -16.78 -8.34 9.71
C ILE A 80 -17.37 -6.94 9.82
N PHE A 81 -16.79 -5.94 9.12
CA PHE A 81 -17.36 -4.58 9.09
C PHE A 81 -18.74 -4.55 8.43
N LYS A 82 -18.94 -5.35 7.38
CA LYS A 82 -20.23 -5.49 6.70
C LYS A 82 -21.29 -6.08 7.64
N ASP A 83 -20.96 -7.16 8.34
CA ASP A 83 -21.90 -7.84 9.25
C ASP A 83 -22.27 -7.01 10.48
N LYS A 84 -21.33 -6.19 10.99
CA LYS A 84 -21.56 -5.36 12.19
C LYS A 84 -22.28 -4.04 11.89
N LEU A 85 -22.03 -3.38 10.75
CA LEU A 85 -22.53 -2.03 10.46
C LEU A 85 -23.51 -1.95 9.27
N GLY A 86 -23.77 -3.05 8.56
CA GLY A 86 -24.77 -3.11 7.48
C GLY A 86 -24.41 -2.34 6.20
N SER A 87 -23.28 -1.63 6.17
CA SER A 87 -22.77 -0.87 5.01
C SER A 87 -21.26 -1.08 4.84
N TYR A 88 -20.78 -1.06 3.59
CA TYR A 88 -19.36 -1.21 3.27
C TYR A 88 -18.53 0.05 3.52
N GLN A 89 -19.17 1.23 3.59
CA GLN A 89 -18.49 2.51 3.80
C GLN A 89 -17.59 2.55 5.05
N PRO A 90 -18.03 2.10 6.24
CA PRO A 90 -17.17 2.10 7.43
C PRO A 90 -15.95 1.16 7.32
N GLY A 91 -16.08 0.04 6.60
CA GLY A 91 -14.94 -0.86 6.34
C GLY A 91 -13.92 -0.26 5.36
N LEU A 92 -14.36 0.59 4.44
CA LEU A 92 -13.44 1.36 3.59
C LEU A 92 -12.74 2.47 4.38
N TYR A 93 -13.45 3.16 5.29
CA TYR A 93 -12.86 4.17 6.17
C TYR A 93 -11.81 3.60 7.12
N SER A 94 -11.98 2.37 7.63
CA SER A 94 -10.96 1.74 8.47
C SER A 94 -9.68 1.42 7.70
N CYS A 95 -9.78 0.96 6.44
CA CYS A 95 -8.63 0.83 5.53
C CYS A 95 -7.97 2.19 5.27
N LEU A 96 -8.75 3.26 5.10
CA LEU A 96 -8.26 4.61 4.89
C LEU A 96 -7.47 5.13 6.09
N ILE A 97 -7.95 4.89 7.31
CA ILE A 97 -7.23 5.19 8.56
C ILE A 97 -5.90 4.45 8.61
N LEU A 98 -5.88 3.15 8.24
CA LEU A 98 -4.67 2.35 8.18
C LEU A 98 -3.65 2.93 7.19
N VAL A 99 -4.06 3.31 5.98
CA VAL A 99 -3.17 3.92 4.98
C VAL A 99 -2.66 5.28 5.44
N ILE A 100 -3.50 6.13 6.05
CA ILE A 100 -3.06 7.41 6.62
C ILE A 100 -2.01 7.17 7.72
N LEU A 101 -2.24 6.19 8.60
CA LEU A 101 -1.30 5.84 9.67
C LEU A 101 0.06 5.43 9.09
N ILE A 102 0.05 4.59 8.05
CA ILE A 102 1.27 4.15 7.34
C ILE A 102 1.98 5.33 6.66
N LEU A 103 1.22 6.29 6.12
CA LEU A 103 1.76 7.48 5.49
C LEU A 103 2.45 8.39 6.52
N ILE A 104 1.83 8.59 7.68
CA ILE A 104 2.41 9.33 8.82
C ILE A 104 3.67 8.62 9.32
N LEU A 105 3.60 7.30 9.52
CA LEU A 105 4.76 6.47 9.89
C LEU A 105 5.89 6.58 8.87
N THR A 106 5.57 6.61 7.58
CA THR A 106 6.56 6.78 6.50
C THR A 106 7.18 8.17 6.50
N PHE A 107 6.39 9.20 6.78
CA PHE A 107 6.90 10.56 6.95
C PHE A 107 7.85 10.66 8.15
N PHE A 108 7.56 9.91 9.21
CA PHE A 108 8.42 9.82 10.39
C PHE A 108 9.63 8.88 10.18
N ALA A 109 9.50 7.87 9.34
CA ALA A 109 10.55 6.96 8.93
C ALA A 109 11.56 7.69 8.05
N ARG A 110 12.48 8.40 8.71
CA ARG A 110 13.65 9.05 8.12
C ARG A 110 14.41 8.08 7.22
N HIS A 111 14.77 8.58 6.03
CA HIS A 111 15.61 7.90 5.03
C HIS A 111 16.74 7.08 5.68
N PRO A 112 16.80 5.75 5.46
CA PRO A 112 17.99 4.99 5.82
C PRO A 112 19.16 5.57 5.02
N ARG A 113 20.13 6.11 5.76
CA ARG A 113 21.39 6.66 5.25
C ARG A 113 22.05 5.60 4.37
N LYS A 114 22.41 5.96 3.14
CA LYS A 114 23.21 5.10 2.25
C LYS A 114 24.41 4.59 3.05
N LEU A 115 24.50 3.27 3.23
CA LEU A 115 25.72 2.65 3.73
C LEU A 115 26.71 2.68 2.56
N ASP A 116 27.49 3.75 2.51
CA ASP A 116 28.59 3.92 1.58
C ASP A 116 29.77 3.11 2.15
N ARG A 117 29.97 1.88 1.63
CA ARG A 117 31.25 1.16 1.64
C ARG A 117 31.23 -0.05 0.73
#